data_AF-A0A7W3RIY2-F1
#
_entry.id   AF-A0A7W3RIY2-F1
#
_cell.length_a   1.000
_cell.length_b   1.000
_cell.length_c   1.000
_cell.angle_alpha   90.00
_cell.angle_beta   90.00
_cell.angle_gamma   90.00
#
_symmetry.space_group_name_H-M   'P 1'
#
loop_
_entity.id
_entity.type
_entity.pdbx_description
1 polymer ?
#
loop_
_entity_poly.entity_id
_entity_poly.type
_entity_poly.pdbx_seq_one_letter_code
_entity_poly.pdbx_strand_id
1 'polypeptide(L)'
;MASGACRSLARWAFDDAGLFRLELGHRVNNPASCRVAGAAGFAVEGLQRQKLEYDGVRHDVETHARLATDPEPAEAGRPARPPAT
;
A
#
# COMPACT_ATOMS: atom_id res chain seq x y z
N MET A 1 6.74 -4.63 10.90
CA MET A 1 7.28 -3.87 9.75
C MET A 1 6.14 -3.11 9.06
N ALA A 2 6.43 -2.01 8.37
CA ALA A 2 5.42 -1.07 7.85
C ALA A 2 4.44 -1.69 6.82
N SER A 3 4.91 -2.57 5.94
CA SER A 3 4.06 -3.25 4.95
C SER A 3 3.02 -4.17 5.61
N GLY A 4 3.41 -4.93 6.64
CA GLY A 4 2.50 -5.78 7.41
C GLY A 4 1.40 -4.96 8.10
N ALA A 5 1.78 -3.84 8.75
CA ALA A 5 0.81 -2.94 9.35
C ALA A 5 -0.17 -2.34 8.32
N CYS A 6 0.33 -1.97 7.14
CA CYS A 6 -0.50 -1.46 6.05
C CYS A 6 -1.49 -2.50 5.52
N ARG A 7 -1.06 -3.77 5.36
CA ARG A 7 -1.96 -4.89 5.03
C ARG A 7 -3.04 -5.10 6.09
N SER A 8 -2.65 -5.13 7.37
CA SER A 8 -3.60 -5.33 8.47
C SER A 8 -4.65 -4.22 8.53
N LEU A 9 -4.23 -2.97 8.33
CA LEU A 9 -5.15 -1.83 8.25
C LEU A 9 -6.08 -1.93 7.04
N ALA A 10 -5.56 -2.31 5.87
CA ALA A 10 -6.37 -2.48 4.67
C ALA A 10 -7.43 -3.57 4.85
N ARG A 11 -7.04 -4.72 5.42
CA ARG A 11 -7.95 -5.81 5.75
C ARG A 11 -9.07 -5.34 6.67
N TRP A 12 -8.74 -4.72 7.79
CA TRP A 12 -9.74 -4.17 8.71
C TRP A 12 -10.68 -3.17 8.02
N ALA A 13 -10.14 -2.30 7.16
CA ALA A 13 -10.94 -1.30 6.48
C ALA A 13 -11.96 -1.91 5.50
N PHE A 14 -11.61 -3.01 4.84
CA PHE A 14 -12.52 -3.74 3.96
C PHE A 14 -13.52 -4.62 4.74
N ASP A 15 -13.02 -5.40 5.71
CA ASP A 15 -13.80 -6.42 6.42
C ASP A 15 -14.72 -5.81 7.50
N ASP A 16 -14.19 -4.88 8.31
CA ASP A 16 -14.88 -4.34 9.49
C ASP A 16 -15.48 -2.95 9.23
N ALA A 17 -14.76 -2.08 8.52
CA ALA A 17 -15.24 -0.72 8.25
C ALA A 17 -16.11 -0.63 6.99
N GLY A 18 -16.20 -1.71 6.19
CA GLY A 18 -17.05 -1.80 5.00
C GLY A 18 -16.66 -0.83 3.88
N LEU A 19 -15.40 -0.36 3.85
CA LEU A 19 -14.92 0.47 2.76
C LEU A 19 -14.73 -0.37 1.51
N PHE A 20 -14.99 0.20 0.33
CA PHE A 20 -14.77 -0.50 -0.94
C PHE A 20 -13.40 -0.25 -1.53
N ARG A 21 -12.82 0.93 -1.28
CA ARG A 21 -11.60 1.39 -1.93
C ARG A 21 -10.74 2.19 -0.96
N LEU A 22 -9.46 1.88 -0.97
CA LEU A 22 -8.44 2.62 -0.25
C LEU A 22 -7.48 3.23 -1.26
N GLU A 23 -7.13 4.49 -1.04
CA GLU A 23 -6.20 5.22 -1.89
C GLU A 23 -5.02 5.70 -1.05
N LEU A 24 -3.85 5.69 -1.66
CA LEU A 24 -2.67 6.32 -1.11
C LEU A 24 -1.85 6.96 -2.21
N GLY A 25 -1.00 7.90 -1.83
CA GLY A 25 0.01 8.44 -2.71
C GLY A 25 1.31 8.67 -1.96
N HIS A 26 2.42 8.42 -2.63
CA HIS A 26 3.74 8.74 -2.10
C HIS A 26 4.56 9.50 -3.13
N ARG A 27 5.55 10.28 -2.66
CA ARG A 27 6.53 10.87 -3.57
C ARG A 27 7.25 9.77 -4.34
N VAL A 28 7.43 9.97 -5.65
CA VAL A 28 8.13 9.00 -6.52
C VAL A 28 9.58 8.79 -6.06
N ASN A 29 10.22 9.83 -5.51
CA ASN A 29 11.58 9.77 -4.98
C ASN A 29 11.71 9.12 -3.59
N ASN A 30 10.64 8.51 -3.05
CA ASN A 30 10.68 7.74 -1.81
C ASN A 30 10.53 6.22 -2.08
N PRO A 31 11.64 5.51 -2.35
CA PRO A 31 11.60 4.09 -2.70
C PRO A 31 11.13 3.19 -1.54
N ALA A 32 11.22 3.65 -0.28
CA ALA A 32 10.71 2.89 0.85
C ALA A 32 9.17 2.84 0.84
N SER A 33 8.52 3.97 0.59
CA SER A 33 7.06 4.02 0.46
C SER A 33 6.56 3.25 -0.77
N CYS A 34 7.28 3.31 -1.89
CA CYS A 34 6.97 2.49 -3.08
C CYS A 34 6.93 1.00 -2.76
N ARG A 35 7.95 0.50 -2.05
CA ARG A 35 7.98 -0.91 -1.61
C ARG A 35 6.85 -1.24 -0.65
N VAL A 36 6.48 -0.33 0.26
CA VAL A 36 5.36 -0.57 1.19
C VAL A 36 4.02 -0.62 0.44
N ALA A 37 3.75 0.31 -0.47
CA ALA A 37 2.52 0.35 -1.26
C ALA A 37 2.35 -0.93 -2.08
N GLY A 38 3.38 -1.31 -2.85
CA GLY A 38 3.36 -2.54 -3.64
C GLY A 38 3.25 -3.79 -2.77
N ALA A 39 4.03 -3.88 -1.68
CA ALA A 39 3.94 -5.02 -0.77
C ALA A 39 2.58 -5.10 -0.08
N ALA A 40 1.86 -4.00 0.14
CA ALA A 40 0.53 -3.99 0.74
C ALA A 40 -0.61 -4.24 -0.27
N GLY A 41 -0.28 -4.47 -1.55
CA GLY A 41 -1.25 -4.83 -2.59
C GLY A 41 -1.93 -3.62 -3.25
N PHE A 42 -1.38 -2.41 -3.11
CA PHE A 42 -1.92 -1.23 -3.78
C PHE A 42 -1.36 -1.13 -5.20
N ALA A 43 -2.24 -1.21 -6.20
CA ALA A 43 -1.90 -1.08 -7.62
C ALA A 43 -1.64 0.38 -7.99
N VAL A 44 -0.67 0.62 -8.88
CA VAL A 44 -0.41 1.96 -9.43
C VAL A 44 -1.54 2.35 -10.37
N GLU A 45 -2.08 3.56 -10.20
CA GLU A 45 -3.15 4.08 -11.05
C GLU A 45 -2.80 5.41 -11.71
N GLY A 46 -1.74 6.10 -11.27
CA GLY A 46 -1.41 7.38 -11.88
C GLY A 46 -0.20 8.10 -11.29
N LEU A 47 0.15 9.20 -11.96
CA LEU A 47 1.23 10.09 -11.57
C LEU A 47 0.70 11.53 -11.52
N GLN A 48 0.74 12.13 -10.33
CA GLN A 48 0.41 13.52 -10.11
C GLN A 48 1.69 14.36 -10.15
N ARG A 49 1.98 14.94 -11.31
CA ARG A 49 3.17 15.78 -11.54
C ARG A 49 3.15 17.03 -10.67
N GLN A 50 4.26 17.32 -9.99
CA GLN A 50 4.46 18.51 -9.15
C GLN A 50 3.39 18.74 -8.07
N LYS A 51 2.76 17.67 -7.58
CA LYS A 51 1.65 17.74 -6.61
C LYS A 51 2.07 18.36 -5.28
N LEU A 52 3.21 17.93 -4.74
CA LEU A 52 3.67 18.34 -3.41
C LEU A 52 4.79 19.36 -3.53
N GLU A 53 4.82 20.32 -2.62
CA GLU A 53 5.91 21.29 -2.49
C GLU A 53 6.52 21.16 -1.09
N TYR A 54 7.84 20.98 -1.03
CA TYR A 54 8.62 21.01 0.20
C TYR A 54 9.83 21.90 -0.04
N ASP A 55 10.01 22.92 0.80
CA ASP A 55 11.17 23.82 0.74
C ASP A 55 11.44 24.40 -0.66
N GLY A 56 10.37 24.77 -1.37
CA GLY A 56 10.44 25.31 -2.74
C GLY A 56 10.70 24.27 -3.83
N VAL A 57 10.83 22.98 -3.49
CA VAL A 57 11.01 21.88 -4.44
C VAL A 57 9.68 21.17 -4.66
N ARG A 58 9.28 21.06 -5.92
CA ARG A 58 8.08 20.32 -6.33
C ARG A 58 8.40 18.84 -6.55
N HIS A 59 7.51 17.97 -6.09
CA HIS A 59 7.63 16.53 -6.20
C HIS A 59 6.42 15.89 -6.85
N ASP A 60 6.70 14.91 -7.71
CA ASP A 60 5.70 14.04 -8.27
C ASP A 60 5.23 13.00 -7.24
N VAL A 61 3.95 12.67 -7.31
CA VAL A 61 3.32 11.67 -6.44
C VAL A 61 2.74 10.56 -7.30
N GLU A 62 3.18 9.33 -7.05
CA GLU A 62 2.53 8.14 -7.60
C GLU A 62 1.28 7.86 -6.77
N THR A 63 0.15 7.69 -7.44
CA THR A 63 -1.13 7.34 -6.80
C THR A 63 -1.40 5.87 -6.98
N HIS A 64 -1.86 5.26 -5.90
CA HIS A 64 -2.22 3.86 -5.85
C HIS A 64 -3.57 3.67 -5.21
N ALA A 65 -4.21 2.57 -5.56
CA ALA A 65 -5.39 2.13 -4.88
C ALA A 65 -5.43 0.62 -4.70
N ARG A 66 -6.27 0.22 -3.76
CA ARG A 66 -6.65 -1.17 -3.54
C ARG A 66 -8.15 -1.23 -3.33
N LEU A 67 -8.80 -2.17 -4.00
CA LEU A 67 -10.22 -2.45 -3.88
C LEU A 67 -10.45 -3.61 -2.91
N ALA A 68 -11.64 -3.65 -2.30
CA ALA A 68 -12.08 -4.78 -1.48
C ALA A 68 -12.16 -6.10 -2.27
N THR A 69 -12.27 -6.01 -3.60
CA THR A 69 -12.30 -7.16 -4.52
C THR A 69 -10.92 -7.60 -5.00
N ASP A 70 -9.86 -6.86 -4.68
CA ASP A 70 -8.50 -7.23 -5.07
C ASP A 70 -8.00 -8.41 -4.22
N PRO A 71 -7.20 -9.32 -4.81
CA PRO A 71 -6.65 -10.46 -4.06
C PRO A 71 -5.79 -9.98 -2.89
N GLU A 72 -5.82 -10.75 -1.79
CA GLU A 72 -4.92 -10.49 -0.68
C GLU A 72 -3.46 -10.66 -1.16
N PRO A 73 -2.57 -9.68 -0.90
CA PRO A 73 -1.18 -9.78 -1.31
C PRO A 73 -0.51 -10.96 -0.60
N ALA A 74 0.19 -11.80 -1.35
CA ALA A 74 0.89 -12.96 -0.81
C ALA A 74 1.76 -12.56 0.40
N GLU A 75 1.65 -13.30 1.50
CA GLU A 75 2.57 -13.19 2.64
C GLU A 75 3.99 -13.45 2.13
N ALA A 76 4.82 -12.41 2.11
CA ALA A 76 6.19 -12.55 1.68
C ALA A 76 6.94 -13.41 2.72
N GLY A 77 7.16 -14.68 2.39
CA GLY A 77 8.21 -15.52 2.99
C GLY A 77 8.07 -15.84 4.48
N ARG A 78 6.87 -15.93 5.06
CA ARG A 78 6.73 -16.60 6.36
C ARG A 78 6.82 -18.11 6.13
N PRO A 79 7.82 -18.84 6.65
CA PRO A 79 7.80 -20.30 6.57
C PRO A 79 6.49 -20.79 7.21
N ALA A 80 5.83 -21.74 6.55
CA ALA A 80 4.63 -22.35 7.07
C ALA A 80 4.89 -22.84 8.51
N ARG A 81 4.02 -22.48 9.46
CA ARG A 81 4.10 -23.05 10.80
C ARG A 81 3.90 -24.56 10.64
N PRO A 82 4.82 -25.43 11.08
CA PRO A 82 4.59 -26.86 11.03
C PRO A 82 3.32 -27.19 11.86
N PRO A 83 2.56 -28.23 11.46
CA PRO A 83 1.38 -28.65 12.22
C PRO A 83 1.78 -28.97 13.66
N ALA A 84 0.92 -28.60 14.62
CA ALA A 84 1.09 -29.03 15.99
C ALA A 84 0.81 -30.54 16.06
N THR A 85 1.78 -31.30 16.56
CA THR A 85 1.66 -32.74 16.87
C THR A 85 0.62 -32.98 17.95
#